data_AF-A0ABD4RZE5-F1
#
_entry.id   AF-A0ABD4RZE5-F1
#
_cell.length_a   1.000
_cell.length_b   1.000
_cell.length_c   1.000
_cell.angle_alpha   90.00
_cell.angle_beta   90.00
_cell.angle_gamma   90.00
#
_symmetry.space_group_name_H-M   'P 1'
#
loop_
_entity.id
_entity.type
_entity.pdbx_description
1 polymer ?
#
loop_
_entity_poly.entity_id
_entity_poly.type
_entity_poly.pdbx_seq_one_letter_code
_entity_poly.pdbx_strand_id
1 'polypeptide(L)'
;MFKNKYVERVEQFINAYFVDRDVKKCMSFFHKNICWIGTGKFEVGNSIEKVEYLLEEYVKQSPDSFILEKLWLDSKEYSKNLHAVFGEYLVGKKTKKGYNFQVEIRITYLCVECEGEILISSVHTSVANDLQKIGEYFPISLMEAENDNYGHLVGDEIIRVMAYIIQSFRDYYLFAGRYGGDEFIVLTENIEKAIHIESKVHNSLLKYNFKDLDYKITVSIGISEWIDFDSFEAFLSEADKKLYKAKKSGKNKTIY
;
A
#
# COMPACT_ATOMS: atom_id res chain seq x y z
N MET A 1 -13.86 -10.19 32.70
CA MET A 1 -13.25 -10.49 31.38
C MET A 1 -11.95 -9.70 31.34
N PHE A 2 -10.79 -10.37 31.39
CA PHE A 2 -9.51 -9.66 31.36
C PHE A 2 -9.39 -8.97 30.00
N LYS A 3 -9.28 -7.63 29.99
CA LYS A 3 -9.02 -6.89 28.76
C LYS A 3 -7.62 -7.29 28.26
N ASN A 4 -7.50 -7.52 26.96
CA ASN A 4 -6.23 -7.85 26.35
C ASN A 4 -5.27 -6.65 26.46
N LYS A 5 -4.10 -6.82 27.09
CA LYS A 5 -3.14 -5.75 27.36
C LYS A 5 -2.63 -5.04 26.09
N TYR A 6 -2.58 -5.74 24.94
CA TYR A 6 -2.19 -5.14 23.66
C TYR A 6 -3.31 -4.26 23.10
N VAL A 7 -4.56 -4.71 23.22
CA VAL A 7 -5.74 -3.92 22.86
C VAL A 7 -5.80 -2.64 23.69
N GLU A 8 -5.61 -2.73 25.01
CA GLU A 8 -5.57 -1.55 25.89
C GLU A 8 -4.47 -0.56 25.51
N ARG A 9 -3.26 -1.07 25.21
CA ARG A 9 -2.14 -0.23 24.79
C ARG A 9 -2.44 0.53 23.50
N VAL A 10 -3.06 -0.14 22.53
CA VAL A 10 -3.48 0.48 21.27
C VAL A 10 -4.60 1.49 21.48
N GLU A 11 -5.59 1.20 22.34
CA GLU A 11 -6.64 2.17 22.69
C GLU A 11 -6.05 3.45 23.32
N GLN A 12 -5.04 3.32 24.19
CA GLN A 12 -4.35 4.47 24.79
C GLN A 12 -3.65 5.32 23.73
N PHE A 13 -2.96 4.69 22.78
CA PHE A 13 -2.33 5.38 21.67
C PHE A 13 -3.36 6.10 20.78
N ILE A 14 -4.43 5.42 20.38
CA ILE A 14 -5.50 5.99 19.54
C ILE A 14 -6.11 7.22 20.20
N ASN A 15 -6.37 7.17 21.51
CA ASN A 15 -6.86 8.34 22.26
C ASN A 15 -5.83 9.47 22.29
N ALA A 16 -4.55 9.17 22.54
CA ALA A 16 -3.50 10.18 22.52
C ALA A 16 -3.39 10.87 21.15
N TYR A 17 -3.55 10.11 20.07
CA TYR A 17 -3.42 10.61 18.70
C TYR A 17 -4.63 11.39 18.22
N PHE A 18 -5.85 10.85 18.36
CA PHE A 18 -7.06 11.46 17.81
C PHE A 18 -7.76 12.40 18.79
N VAL A 19 -7.78 12.09 20.08
CA VAL A 19 -8.55 12.87 21.07
C VAL A 19 -7.65 13.92 21.73
N ASP A 20 -6.56 13.47 22.35
CA ASP A 20 -5.67 14.35 23.11
C ASP A 20 -4.83 15.24 22.18
N ARG A 21 -4.58 14.77 20.94
CA ARG A 21 -3.67 15.41 19.97
C ARG A 21 -2.27 15.64 20.56
N ASP A 22 -1.82 14.74 21.45
CA ASP A 22 -0.57 14.86 22.19
C ASP A 22 0.55 14.05 21.52
N VAL A 23 1.39 14.74 20.75
CA VAL A 23 2.51 14.13 20.02
C VAL A 23 3.49 13.46 20.99
N LYS A 24 3.85 14.08 22.11
CA LYS A 24 4.83 13.52 23.05
C LYS A 24 4.33 12.21 23.64
N LYS A 25 3.05 12.18 24.02
CA LYS A 25 2.40 10.97 24.51
C LYS A 25 2.34 9.91 23.42
N CYS A 26 2.02 10.27 22.17
CA CYS A 26 2.06 9.35 21.03
C CYS A 26 3.44 8.70 20.86
N MET A 27 4.51 9.49 20.91
CA MET A 27 5.88 8.99 20.75
C MET A 27 6.26 7.93 21.80
N SER A 28 5.71 8.03 23.02
CA SER A 28 5.95 7.04 24.09
C SER A 28 5.39 5.64 23.83
N PHE A 29 4.54 5.47 22.80
CA PHE A 29 3.99 4.17 22.44
C PHE A 29 4.84 3.42 21.41
N PHE A 30 5.77 4.08 20.72
CA PHE A 30 6.43 3.49 19.56
C PHE A 30 7.74 2.77 19.90
N HIS A 31 7.96 1.67 19.20
CA HIS A 31 9.28 1.06 19.11
C HIS A 31 10.16 1.89 18.18
N LYS A 32 11.48 1.93 18.43
CA LYS A 32 12.45 2.70 17.62
C LYS A 32 12.43 2.39 16.11
N ASN A 33 12.03 1.18 15.74
CA ASN A 33 11.91 0.72 14.34
C ASN A 33 10.47 0.81 13.81
N ILE A 34 9.70 1.81 14.25
CA ILE A 34 8.31 2.00 13.84
C ILE A 34 8.20 2.18 12.31
N CYS A 35 7.23 1.50 11.72
CA CYS A 35 6.75 1.77 10.36
C CYS A 35 5.30 2.26 10.43
N TRP A 36 5.02 3.41 9.84
CA TRP A 36 3.70 4.03 9.81
C TRP A 36 3.22 4.15 8.36
N ILE A 37 2.02 3.64 8.10
CA ILE A 37 1.24 3.88 6.90
C ILE A 37 -0.15 4.33 7.34
N GLY A 38 -0.46 5.61 7.11
CA GLY A 38 -1.75 6.18 7.41
C GLY A 38 -2.67 6.24 6.18
N THR A 39 -3.77 6.97 6.35
CA THR A 39 -4.81 7.12 5.31
C THR A 39 -4.44 8.14 4.23
N GLY A 40 -3.58 9.10 4.55
CA GLY A 40 -3.15 10.14 3.63
C GLY A 40 -2.09 9.66 2.64
N LYS A 41 -2.12 10.20 1.42
CA LYS A 41 -1.17 9.87 0.31
C LYS A 41 0.31 9.97 0.71
N PHE A 42 0.64 10.79 1.70
CA PHE A 42 2.00 11.02 2.18
C PHE A 42 2.20 10.60 3.65
N GLU A 43 1.25 9.87 4.24
CA GLU A 43 1.32 9.34 5.62
C GLU A 43 2.21 8.11 5.69
N VAL A 44 3.46 8.24 5.28
CA VAL A 44 4.44 7.15 5.32
C VAL A 44 5.65 7.57 6.14
N GLY A 45 5.89 6.85 7.23
CA GLY A 45 7.04 7.02 8.10
C GLY A 45 7.77 5.70 8.28
N ASN A 46 9.05 5.66 7.94
CA ASN A 46 9.90 4.47 8.05
C ASN A 46 10.99 4.61 9.13
N SER A 47 10.94 5.70 9.92
CA SER A 47 11.80 5.95 11.07
C SER A 47 11.01 6.68 12.15
N ILE A 48 11.49 6.62 13.40
CA ILE A 48 10.86 7.29 14.53
C ILE A 48 10.81 8.82 14.35
N GLU A 49 11.86 9.41 13.78
CA GLU A 49 11.95 10.85 13.51
C GLU A 49 10.95 11.27 12.42
N LYS A 50 10.78 10.43 11.38
CA LYS A 50 9.81 10.70 10.33
C LYS A 50 8.38 10.60 10.86
N VAL A 51 8.10 9.64 11.74
CA VAL A 51 6.79 9.50 12.40
C VAL A 51 6.51 10.70 13.31
N GLU A 52 7.49 11.15 14.09
CA GLU A 52 7.36 12.35 14.93
C GLU A 52 7.01 13.58 14.08
N TYR A 53 7.79 13.85 13.03
CA TYR A 53 7.54 14.95 12.09
C TYR A 53 6.12 14.91 11.50
N LEU A 54 5.66 13.73 11.08
CA LEU A 54 4.30 13.58 10.55
C LEU A 54 3.27 13.94 11.62
N LEU A 55 3.38 13.38 12.83
CA LEU A 55 2.46 13.66 13.93
C LEU A 55 2.40 15.14 14.28
N GLU A 56 3.55 15.83 14.34
CA GLU A 56 3.63 17.27 14.57
C GLU A 56 2.89 18.06 13.49
N GLU A 57 3.14 17.75 12.21
CA GLU A 57 2.47 18.44 11.10
C GLU A 57 0.97 18.16 11.08
N TYR A 58 0.53 16.93 11.40
CA TYR A 58 -0.89 16.59 11.51
C TYR A 58 -1.61 17.35 12.62
N VAL A 59 -1.00 17.40 13.80
CA VAL A 59 -1.58 18.14 14.95
C VAL A 59 -1.60 19.64 14.64
N LYS A 60 -0.56 20.18 14.02
CA LYS A 60 -0.49 21.59 13.61
C LYS A 60 -1.56 21.95 12.58
N GLN A 61 -1.79 21.10 11.58
CA GLN A 61 -2.82 21.33 10.55
C GLN A 61 -4.24 21.09 11.07
N SER A 62 -4.42 20.14 11.99
CA SER A 62 -5.71 19.82 12.62
C SER A 62 -5.55 19.64 14.13
N PRO A 63 -5.55 20.76 14.89
CA PRO A 63 -5.28 20.73 16.33
C PRO A 63 -6.48 20.32 17.18
N ASP A 64 -7.71 20.40 16.64
CA ASP A 64 -8.90 20.04 17.41
C ASP A 64 -9.00 18.51 17.60
N SER A 65 -9.57 18.10 18.73
CA SER A 65 -9.90 16.71 19.05
C SER A 65 -10.91 16.13 18.07
N PHE A 66 -10.73 14.84 17.80
CA PHE A 66 -11.67 14.02 17.05
C PHE A 66 -12.64 13.30 17.99
N ILE A 67 -13.81 12.98 17.47
CA ILE A 67 -14.79 12.10 18.10
C ILE A 67 -14.49 10.69 17.60
N LEU A 68 -14.32 9.75 18.53
CA LEU A 68 -14.06 8.35 18.23
C LEU A 68 -15.22 7.48 18.70
N GLU A 69 -15.72 6.63 17.82
CA GLU A 69 -16.57 5.51 18.18
C GLU A 69 -15.86 4.21 17.75
N LYS A 70 -15.56 3.36 18.72
CA LYS A 70 -14.95 2.05 18.47
C LYS A 70 -16.04 1.08 18.01
N LEU A 71 -15.98 0.63 16.76
CA LEU A 71 -16.93 -0.34 16.22
C LEU A 71 -16.59 -1.74 16.73
N TRP A 72 -15.33 -2.16 16.52
CA TRP A 72 -14.77 -3.37 17.12
C TRP A 72 -13.25 -3.31 17.12
N LEU A 73 -12.63 -4.11 17.99
CA LEU A 73 -11.19 -4.22 18.09
C LEU A 73 -10.84 -5.61 18.62
N ASP A 74 -9.92 -6.29 17.95
CA ASP A 74 -9.45 -7.62 18.33
C ASP A 74 -7.92 -7.71 18.22
N SER A 75 -7.38 -8.82 18.68
CA SER A 75 -5.94 -9.08 18.65
C SER A 75 -5.64 -10.52 18.29
N LYS A 76 -4.52 -10.72 17.60
CA LYS A 76 -3.99 -12.04 17.24
C LYS A 76 -2.53 -12.16 17.66
N GLU A 77 -2.22 -13.21 18.42
CA GLU A 77 -0.85 -13.57 18.74
C GLU A 77 -0.17 -14.20 17.52
N TYR A 78 1.03 -13.72 17.17
CA TYR A 78 1.91 -14.35 16.19
C TYR A 78 3.10 -15.04 16.86
N SER A 79 3.53 -14.51 18.01
CA SER A 79 4.49 -15.15 18.90
C SER A 79 4.34 -14.56 20.31
N LYS A 80 5.03 -15.16 21.29
CA LYS A 80 5.05 -14.71 22.70
C LYS A 80 5.22 -13.19 22.86
N ASN A 81 6.02 -12.55 22.01
CA ASN A 81 6.34 -11.12 22.09
C ASN A 81 5.81 -10.30 20.91
N LEU A 82 4.97 -10.87 20.04
CA LEU A 82 4.46 -10.19 18.85
C LEU A 82 2.97 -10.45 18.66
N HIS A 83 2.19 -9.37 18.72
CA HIS A 83 0.75 -9.40 18.53
C HIS A 83 0.35 -8.40 17.45
N ALA A 84 -0.65 -8.74 16.64
CA ALA A 84 -1.37 -7.75 15.86
C ALA A 84 -2.63 -7.35 16.60
N VAL A 85 -2.95 -6.06 16.59
CA VAL A 85 -4.23 -5.51 17.03
C VAL A 85 -4.89 -4.88 15.82
N PHE A 86 -6.12 -5.25 15.52
CA PHE A 86 -6.82 -4.81 14.32
C PHE A 86 -8.30 -4.64 14.60
N GLY A 87 -8.93 -3.72 13.88
CA GLY A 87 -10.31 -3.33 14.16
C GLY A 87 -10.75 -2.14 13.36
N GLU A 88 -11.91 -1.62 13.74
CA GLU A 88 -12.58 -0.52 13.05
C GLU A 88 -13.01 0.57 14.03
N TYR A 89 -12.79 1.81 13.60
CA TYR A 89 -13.20 3.01 14.31
C TYR A 89 -13.96 3.91 13.35
N LEU A 90 -14.99 4.55 13.89
CA LEU A 90 -15.66 5.65 13.25
C LEU A 90 -15.07 6.94 13.82
N VAL A 91 -14.42 7.71 12.95
CA VAL A 91 -13.70 8.93 13.32
C VAL A 91 -14.44 10.13 12.76
N GLY A 92 -14.87 11.02 13.66
CA GLY A 92 -15.56 12.25 13.31
C GLY A 92 -14.80 13.50 13.75
N LYS A 93 -15.02 14.62 13.08
CA LYS A 93 -14.55 15.94 13.54
C LYS A 93 -15.71 16.91 13.65
N LYS A 94 -15.91 17.52 14.82
CA LYS A 94 -16.93 18.57 15.02
C LYS A 94 -16.35 19.95 14.88
N THR A 95 -16.72 20.67 13.82
CA THR A 95 -16.28 22.05 13.60
C THR A 95 -17.31 23.07 14.10
N LYS A 96 -16.83 24.25 14.52
CA LYS A 96 -17.69 25.37 14.97
C LYS A 96 -18.63 25.92 13.88
N LYS A 97 -18.37 25.64 12.60
CA LYS A 97 -19.08 26.19 11.43
C LYS A 97 -20.07 25.22 10.75
N GLY A 98 -20.25 24.01 11.30
CA GLY A 98 -21.18 23.03 10.76
C GLY A 98 -20.72 22.44 9.42
N TYR A 99 -19.86 21.44 9.49
CA TYR A 99 -19.89 20.16 8.76
C TYR A 99 -18.98 19.20 9.54
N ASN A 100 -19.49 17.99 9.81
CA ASN A 100 -18.80 16.88 10.45
C ASN A 100 -18.46 15.89 9.34
N PHE A 101 -17.19 15.72 9.01
CA PHE A 101 -16.83 14.48 8.33
C PHE A 101 -16.85 13.37 9.37
N GLN A 102 -17.29 12.21 8.92
CA GLN A 102 -17.27 10.97 9.67
C GLN A 102 -16.77 9.92 8.71
N VAL A 103 -15.68 9.27 9.08
CA VAL A 103 -15.03 8.28 8.24
C VAL A 103 -14.80 7.02 9.06
N GLU A 104 -15.13 5.88 8.47
CA GLU A 104 -14.79 4.59 9.02
C GLU A 104 -13.36 4.23 8.61
N ILE A 105 -12.53 3.96 9.61
CA ILE A 105 -11.14 3.54 9.42
C ILE A 105 -10.95 2.13 9.93
N ARG A 106 -10.16 1.36 9.18
CA ARG A 106 -9.61 0.07 9.59
C ARG A 106 -8.19 0.28 10.08
N ILE A 107 -7.86 -0.36 11.18
CA ILE A 107 -6.52 -0.32 11.76
C ILE A 107 -5.90 -1.72 11.80
N THR A 108 -4.58 -1.79 11.67
CA THR A 108 -3.79 -2.99 11.95
C THR A 108 -2.45 -2.54 12.51
N TYR A 109 -2.25 -2.73 13.80
CA TYR A 109 -1.04 -2.34 14.52
C TYR A 109 -0.28 -3.58 14.96
N LEU A 110 1.03 -3.60 14.74
CA LEU A 110 1.88 -4.63 15.30
C LEU A 110 2.46 -4.12 16.61
N CYS A 111 2.25 -4.89 17.67
CA CYS A 111 2.74 -4.63 19.01
C CYS A 111 3.83 -5.65 19.34
N VAL A 112 5.00 -5.14 19.74
CA VAL A 112 6.11 -5.91 20.24
C VAL A 112 6.24 -5.71 21.74
N GLU A 113 6.50 -6.79 22.47
CA GLU A 113 6.81 -6.73 23.90
C GLU A 113 8.33 -6.78 24.11
N CYS A 114 8.86 -5.72 24.71
CA CYS A 114 10.28 -5.55 25.00
C CYS A 114 10.43 -5.24 26.50
N GLU A 115 11.15 -6.09 27.23
CA GLU A 115 11.45 -5.86 28.67
C GLU A 115 10.20 -5.62 29.55
N GLY A 116 9.06 -6.19 29.17
CA GLY A 116 7.77 -6.04 29.87
C GLY A 116 6.94 -4.83 29.43
N GLU A 117 7.45 -4.02 28.51
CA GLU A 117 6.73 -2.92 27.88
C GLU A 117 6.15 -3.33 26.53
N ILE A 118 4.95 -2.85 26.23
CA ILE A 118 4.29 -3.06 24.93
C ILE A 118 4.50 -1.81 24.08
N LEU A 119 5.21 -1.97 22.98
CA LEU A 119 5.51 -0.92 22.02
C LEU A 119 4.90 -1.25 20.66
N ILE A 120 4.46 -0.23 19.94
CA ILE A 120 3.90 -0.36 18.60
C ILE A 120 5.07 -0.28 17.60
N SER A 121 5.28 -1.33 16.82
CA SER A 121 6.33 -1.40 15.79
C SER A 121 5.78 -1.18 14.37
N SER A 122 4.46 -1.30 14.18
CA SER A 122 3.83 -0.90 12.93
C SER A 122 2.46 -0.30 13.17
N VAL A 123 2.16 0.78 12.47
CA VAL A 123 0.84 1.40 12.37
C VAL A 123 0.40 1.30 10.92
N HIS A 124 -0.70 0.61 10.66
CA HIS A 124 -1.40 0.67 9.39
C HIS A 124 -2.83 1.16 9.63
N THR A 125 -3.22 2.24 8.95
CA THR A 125 -4.59 2.75 8.96
C THR A 125 -5.06 2.94 7.52
N SER A 126 -6.25 2.46 7.21
CA SER A 126 -6.89 2.65 5.90
C SER A 126 -8.33 3.09 6.09
N VAL A 127 -8.88 3.77 5.09
CA VAL A 127 -10.32 3.96 4.99
C VAL A 127 -10.93 2.73 4.35
N ALA A 128 -12.14 2.36 4.75
CA ALA A 128 -12.95 1.44 3.96
C ALA A 128 -13.20 2.09 2.59
N ASN A 129 -13.14 1.30 1.52
CA ASN A 129 -13.62 1.79 0.24
C ASN A 129 -15.13 1.60 0.24
N ASP A 130 -15.91 2.67 0.07
CA ASP A 130 -17.38 2.62 0.06
C ASP A 130 -17.95 1.67 -1.00
N LEU A 131 -17.14 1.32 -1.99
CA LEU A 131 -17.46 0.41 -3.08
C LEU A 131 -17.17 -1.06 -2.73
N GLN A 132 -16.41 -1.30 -1.66
CA GLN A 132 -16.01 -2.63 -1.21
C GLN A 132 -17.17 -3.32 -0.50
N LYS A 133 -17.76 -4.34 -1.14
CA LYS A 133 -18.89 -5.09 -0.59
C LYS A 133 -18.44 -6.05 0.52
N ILE A 134 -19.39 -6.41 1.40
CA ILE A 134 -19.19 -7.47 2.40
C ILE A 134 -18.75 -8.76 1.68
N GLY A 135 -17.52 -9.21 1.95
CA GLY A 135 -16.90 -10.39 1.32
C GLY A 135 -15.90 -10.09 0.21
N GLU A 136 -15.73 -8.84 -0.22
CA GLU A 136 -14.66 -8.43 -1.13
C GLU A 136 -13.35 -8.24 -0.33
N TYR A 137 -12.53 -9.29 -0.26
CA TYR A 137 -11.20 -9.24 0.35
C TYR A 137 -10.15 -8.76 -0.65
N PHE A 138 -9.19 -7.93 -0.18
CA PHE A 138 -7.97 -7.67 -0.92
C PHE A 138 -6.96 -8.83 -0.73
N PRO A 139 -6.24 -9.27 -1.78
CA PRO A 139 -6.08 -8.63 -3.08
C PRO A 139 -6.98 -9.24 -4.15
N ILE A 140 -8.23 -8.82 -4.17
CA ILE A 140 -9.10 -8.93 -5.33
C ILE A 140 -9.62 -7.50 -5.59
N SER A 141 -9.00 -6.88 -6.60
CA SER A 141 -9.48 -5.75 -7.42
C SER A 141 -9.91 -4.44 -6.74
N LEU A 142 -9.35 -3.32 -7.18
CA LEU A 142 -10.04 -2.02 -7.19
C LEU A 142 -9.30 -1.04 -8.11
N MET A 143 -9.95 -0.65 -9.20
CA MET A 143 -10.42 0.72 -9.36
C MET A 143 -11.77 0.68 -10.07
N GLU A 144 -12.78 1.31 -9.46
CA GLU A 144 -13.98 1.68 -10.19
C GLU A 144 -13.71 2.96 -10.98
N ALA A 145 -14.18 2.97 -12.23
CA ALA A 145 -14.69 4.16 -12.87
C ALA A 145 -16.01 3.80 -13.56
N GLU A 146 -16.93 4.74 -13.45
CA GLU A 146 -18.27 4.79 -13.99
C GLU A 146 -18.38 4.16 -15.39
N ASN A 147 -19.41 3.33 -15.56
CA ASN A 147 -19.81 2.66 -16.80
C ASN A 147 -18.72 1.78 -17.43
N ASP A 148 -18.70 0.49 -17.08
CA ASP A 148 -18.53 -0.60 -18.06
C ASP A 148 -18.57 -1.96 -17.36
N ASN A 149 -19.75 -2.58 -17.29
CA ASN A 149 -19.95 -3.92 -16.72
C ASN A 149 -19.25 -5.05 -17.52
N TYR A 150 -18.42 -4.73 -18.53
CA TYR A 150 -17.68 -5.72 -19.32
C TYR A 150 -16.16 -5.46 -19.39
N GLY A 151 -15.65 -4.27 -19.02
CA GLY A 151 -14.22 -3.93 -19.12
C GLY A 151 -13.37 -4.32 -17.90
N HIS A 152 -13.97 -4.34 -16.70
CA HIS A 152 -13.22 -4.44 -15.44
C HIS A 152 -12.78 -5.86 -15.07
N LEU A 153 -13.62 -6.87 -15.32
CA LEU A 153 -13.23 -8.29 -15.14
C LEU A 153 -12.03 -8.66 -16.00
N VAL A 154 -11.99 -8.10 -17.21
CA VAL A 154 -10.90 -8.25 -18.17
C VAL A 154 -9.65 -7.54 -17.67
N GLY A 155 -9.76 -6.30 -17.17
CA GLY A 155 -8.64 -5.56 -16.58
C GLY A 155 -7.98 -6.32 -15.42
N ASP A 156 -8.79 -6.87 -14.52
CA ASP A 156 -8.29 -7.70 -13.41
C ASP A 156 -7.67 -9.00 -13.88
N GLU A 157 -8.25 -9.65 -14.90
CA GLU A 157 -7.67 -10.84 -15.51
C GLU A 157 -6.31 -10.52 -16.12
N ILE A 158 -6.17 -9.40 -16.83
CA ILE A 158 -4.89 -8.93 -17.41
C ILE A 158 -3.85 -8.74 -16.31
N ILE A 159 -4.21 -8.06 -15.20
CA ILE A 159 -3.30 -7.83 -14.08
C ILE A 159 -2.88 -9.16 -13.43
N ARG A 160 -3.82 -10.09 -13.21
CA ARG A 160 -3.52 -11.42 -12.65
C ARG A 160 -2.62 -12.24 -13.56
N VAL A 161 -2.89 -12.23 -14.87
CA VAL A 161 -2.09 -12.92 -15.88
C VAL A 161 -0.68 -12.33 -15.94
N MET A 162 -0.55 -11.00 -15.93
CA MET A 162 0.74 -10.33 -15.86
C MET A 162 1.54 -10.72 -14.62
N ALA A 163 0.89 -10.70 -13.44
CA ALA A 163 1.53 -11.11 -12.20
C ALA A 163 1.97 -12.58 -12.24
N TYR A 164 1.16 -13.48 -12.81
CA TYR A 164 1.51 -14.90 -12.97
C TYR A 164 2.70 -15.11 -13.93
N ILE A 165 2.68 -14.42 -15.07
CA ILE A 165 3.77 -14.48 -16.05
C ILE A 165 5.08 -14.00 -15.39
N ILE A 166 5.07 -12.84 -14.72
CA ILE A 166 6.27 -12.30 -14.07
C ILE A 166 6.76 -13.23 -12.95
N GLN A 167 5.84 -13.78 -12.14
CA GLN A 167 6.20 -14.72 -11.06
C GLN A 167 6.86 -16.00 -11.57
N SER A 168 6.55 -16.45 -12.80
CA SER A 168 7.17 -17.65 -13.38
C SER A 168 8.68 -17.52 -13.62
N PHE A 169 9.22 -16.30 -13.57
CA PHE A 169 10.66 -16.01 -13.71
C PHE A 169 11.34 -15.71 -12.39
N ARG A 170 10.63 -15.81 -11.26
CA ARG A 170 11.16 -15.43 -9.96
C ARG A 170 12.32 -16.33 -9.57
N ASP A 171 13.45 -15.70 -9.32
CA ASP A 171 14.58 -16.29 -8.62
C ASP A 171 15.08 -15.33 -7.52
N TYR A 172 16.24 -15.63 -6.93
CA TYR A 172 16.79 -14.85 -5.82
C TYR A 172 17.11 -13.39 -6.20
N TYR A 173 17.39 -13.12 -7.48
CA TYR A 173 17.84 -11.81 -7.96
C TYR A 173 16.74 -11.01 -8.67
N LEU A 174 15.52 -11.54 -8.75
CA LEU A 174 14.39 -10.87 -9.37
C LEU A 174 13.47 -10.26 -8.31
N PHE A 175 13.37 -8.93 -8.34
CA PHE A 175 12.32 -8.20 -7.64
C PHE A 175 11.27 -7.75 -8.65
N ALA A 176 9.99 -7.99 -8.35
CA ALA A 176 8.89 -7.52 -9.17
C ALA A 176 7.76 -6.99 -8.29
N GLY A 177 7.13 -5.92 -8.75
CA GLY A 177 6.02 -5.30 -8.04
C GLY A 177 5.10 -4.55 -8.99
N ARG A 178 3.83 -4.43 -8.60
CA ARG A 178 2.89 -3.51 -9.24
C ARG A 178 3.18 -2.11 -8.72
N TYR A 179 3.53 -1.19 -9.61
CA TYR A 179 3.90 0.18 -9.24
C TYR A 179 2.65 1.06 -9.04
N GLY A 180 1.63 0.85 -9.87
CA GLY A 180 0.34 1.54 -9.77
C GLY A 180 -0.51 1.24 -11.00
N GLY A 181 -1.84 1.23 -10.88
CA GLY A 181 -2.71 0.98 -12.04
C GLY A 181 -2.37 -0.32 -12.77
N ASP A 182 -2.11 -0.27 -14.07
CA ASP A 182 -1.66 -1.40 -14.92
C ASP A 182 -0.12 -1.48 -15.05
N GLU A 183 0.63 -0.73 -14.25
CA GLU A 183 2.08 -0.61 -14.34
C GLU A 183 2.80 -1.58 -13.40
N PHE A 184 3.81 -2.27 -13.94
CA PHE A 184 4.66 -3.22 -13.23
C PHE A 184 6.12 -2.79 -13.34
N ILE A 185 6.86 -2.92 -12.25
CA ILE A 185 8.31 -2.78 -12.20
C ILE A 185 8.92 -4.17 -12.01
N VAL A 186 9.94 -4.47 -12.80
CA VAL A 186 10.80 -5.65 -12.65
C VAL A 186 12.24 -5.17 -12.56
N LEU A 187 12.92 -5.54 -11.48
CA LEU A 187 14.34 -5.34 -11.26
C LEU A 187 15.02 -6.71 -11.29
N THR A 188 16.14 -6.79 -11.99
CA THR A 188 16.91 -8.03 -12.17
C THR A 188 18.39 -7.70 -12.24
N GLU A 189 19.24 -8.72 -12.09
CA GLU A 189 20.69 -8.57 -11.94
C GLU A 189 21.43 -8.00 -13.17
N ASN A 190 20.90 -8.21 -14.39
CA ASN A 190 21.54 -7.76 -15.63
C ASN A 190 20.54 -7.57 -16.78
N ILE A 191 21.02 -6.90 -17.84
CA ILE A 191 20.23 -6.55 -19.02
C ILE A 191 19.81 -7.79 -19.82
N GLU A 192 20.64 -8.85 -19.88
CA GLU A 192 20.32 -10.08 -20.61
C GLU A 192 19.09 -10.77 -20.03
N LYS A 193 18.99 -10.82 -18.70
CA LYS A 193 17.83 -11.37 -18.01
C LYS A 193 16.61 -10.48 -18.14
N ALA A 194 16.78 -9.15 -18.15
CA ALA A 194 15.68 -8.22 -18.42
C ALA A 194 15.09 -8.44 -19.82
N ILE A 195 15.94 -8.60 -20.83
CA ILE A 195 15.54 -8.91 -22.22
C ILE A 195 14.87 -10.30 -22.27
N HIS A 196 15.39 -11.30 -21.56
CA HIS A 196 14.78 -12.62 -21.51
C HIS A 196 13.34 -12.58 -20.95
N ILE A 197 13.15 -11.87 -19.83
CA ILE A 197 11.84 -11.69 -19.18
C ILE A 197 10.90 -10.94 -20.13
N GLU A 198 11.35 -9.83 -20.71
CA GLU A 198 10.58 -9.03 -21.66
C GLU A 198 10.03 -9.87 -22.82
N SER A 199 10.89 -10.64 -23.47
CA SER A 199 10.53 -11.44 -24.64
C SER A 199 9.51 -12.52 -24.26
N LYS A 200 9.62 -13.06 -23.05
CA LYS A 200 8.65 -14.02 -22.51
C LYS A 200 7.33 -13.37 -22.14
N VAL A 201 7.34 -12.17 -21.57
CA VAL A 201 6.13 -11.42 -21.24
C VAL A 201 5.31 -11.14 -22.50
N HIS A 202 5.95 -10.60 -23.56
CA HIS A 202 5.29 -10.39 -24.86
C HIS A 202 4.67 -11.67 -25.41
N ASN A 203 5.47 -12.74 -25.49
CA ASN A 203 5.02 -14.02 -26.03
C ASN A 203 3.89 -14.65 -25.22
N SER A 204 3.92 -14.53 -23.89
CA SER A 204 2.92 -15.13 -23.01
C SER A 204 1.60 -14.38 -23.07
N LEU A 205 1.62 -13.05 -23.09
CA LEU A 205 0.44 -12.22 -23.26
C LEU A 205 -0.25 -12.45 -24.62
N LEU A 206 0.52 -12.50 -25.71
CA LEU A 206 -0.03 -12.73 -27.05
C LEU A 206 -0.72 -14.09 -27.17
N LYS A 207 -0.19 -15.11 -26.49
CA LYS A 207 -0.73 -16.48 -26.47
C LYS A 207 -1.90 -16.64 -25.51
N TYR A 208 -1.98 -15.83 -24.46
CA TYR A 208 -3.08 -15.89 -23.51
C TYR A 208 -4.39 -15.54 -24.22
N ASN A 209 -5.42 -16.33 -23.96
CA ASN A 209 -6.76 -16.10 -24.50
C ASN A 209 -7.66 -15.62 -23.37
N PHE A 210 -7.82 -14.30 -23.29
CA PHE A 210 -8.76 -13.68 -22.36
C PHE A 210 -10.17 -14.01 -22.80
N LYS A 211 -10.97 -14.56 -21.89
CA LYS A 211 -12.38 -14.82 -22.18
C LYS A 211 -13.07 -13.48 -22.40
N ASP A 212 -13.98 -13.43 -23.36
CA ASP A 212 -14.78 -12.24 -23.68
C ASP A 212 -14.00 -11.06 -24.29
N LEU A 213 -12.78 -11.30 -24.81
CA LEU A 213 -12.02 -10.35 -25.63
C LEU A 213 -11.85 -10.81 -27.08
N ASP A 214 -12.33 -9.99 -28.01
CA ASP A 214 -12.14 -10.19 -29.45
C ASP A 214 -10.80 -9.62 -29.96
N TYR A 215 -9.97 -9.08 -29.07
CA TYR A 215 -8.66 -8.51 -29.40
C TYR A 215 -7.56 -9.02 -28.48
N LYS A 216 -6.31 -8.94 -28.97
CA LYS A 216 -5.13 -9.34 -28.20
C LYS A 216 -4.67 -8.23 -27.26
N ILE A 217 -4.32 -8.63 -26.04
CA ILE A 217 -3.67 -7.75 -25.07
C ILE A 217 -2.17 -7.77 -25.34
N THR A 218 -1.59 -6.58 -25.26
CA THR A 218 -0.16 -6.32 -25.52
C THR A 218 0.40 -5.44 -24.43
N VAL A 219 1.72 -5.47 -24.25
CA VAL A 219 2.42 -4.64 -23.26
C VAL A 219 3.40 -3.71 -23.97
N SER A 220 3.68 -2.56 -23.36
CA SER A 220 4.85 -1.75 -23.73
C SER A 220 5.82 -1.76 -22.57
N ILE A 221 7.11 -1.94 -22.86
CA ILE A 221 8.15 -2.13 -21.83
C ILE A 221 9.26 -1.11 -22.08
N GLY A 222 9.68 -0.43 -21.01
CA GLY A 222 10.89 0.38 -20.98
C GLY A 222 11.93 -0.32 -20.12
N ILE A 223 13.11 -0.59 -20.65
CA ILE A 223 14.20 -1.24 -19.90
C ILE A 223 15.34 -0.25 -19.75
N SER A 224 15.86 -0.10 -18.53
CA SER A 224 17.08 0.65 -18.27
C SER A 224 18.09 -0.27 -17.61
N GLU A 225 19.35 -0.14 -18.00
CA GLU A 225 20.48 -0.78 -17.33
C GLU A 225 21.10 0.24 -16.37
N TRP A 226 21.49 -0.19 -15.17
CA TRP A 226 22.12 0.72 -14.21
C TRP A 226 23.54 1.07 -14.67
N ILE A 227 23.69 2.20 -15.36
CA ILE A 227 24.98 2.74 -15.80
C ILE A 227 25.08 4.17 -15.29
N ASP A 228 25.92 4.40 -14.28
CA ASP A 228 26.26 5.73 -13.76
C ASP A 228 25.05 6.62 -13.38
N PHE A 229 24.00 6.03 -12.80
CA PHE A 229 22.88 6.82 -12.24
C PHE A 229 23.18 7.32 -10.83
N ASP A 230 22.90 8.61 -10.60
CA ASP A 230 23.07 9.27 -9.30
C ASP A 230 22.04 8.80 -8.24
N SER A 231 20.90 8.24 -8.68
CA SER A 231 19.84 7.77 -7.78
C SER A 231 18.93 6.72 -8.42
N PHE A 232 18.18 6.00 -7.57
CA PHE A 232 17.16 5.05 -8.02
C PHE A 232 16.02 5.74 -8.79
N GLU A 233 15.65 6.95 -8.41
CA GLU A 233 14.65 7.76 -9.11
C GLU A 233 15.12 8.14 -10.52
N ALA A 234 16.40 8.50 -10.69
CA ALA A 234 16.96 8.79 -12.00
C ALA A 234 16.97 7.55 -12.90
N PHE A 235 17.35 6.39 -12.33
CA PHE A 235 17.31 5.10 -13.00
C PHE A 235 15.89 4.71 -13.44
N LEU A 236 14.91 4.83 -12.54
CA LEU A 236 13.51 4.53 -12.82
C LEU A 236 12.91 5.51 -13.84
N SER A 237 13.28 6.79 -13.76
CA SER A 237 12.85 7.81 -14.73
C SER A 237 13.34 7.51 -16.14
N GLU A 238 14.53 6.93 -16.31
CA GLU A 238 15.01 6.53 -17.63
C GLU A 238 14.22 5.35 -18.20
N ALA A 239 13.90 4.34 -17.37
CA ALA A 239 13.00 3.26 -17.77
C ALA A 239 11.61 3.78 -18.17
N ASP A 240 11.06 4.74 -17.43
CA ASP A 240 9.78 5.37 -17.73
C ASP A 240 9.81 6.18 -19.04
N LYS A 241 10.87 6.94 -19.31
CA LYS A 241 11.05 7.64 -20.60
C LYS A 241 11.04 6.67 -21.77
N LYS A 242 11.67 5.50 -21.62
CA LYS A 242 11.69 4.45 -22.65
C LYS A 242 10.30 3.82 -22.81
N LEU A 243 9.59 3.56 -21.71
CA LEU A 243 8.19 3.11 -21.74
C LEU A 243 7.30 4.13 -22.47
N TYR A 244 7.46 5.42 -22.18
CA TYR A 244 6.73 6.48 -22.85
C TYR A 244 7.01 6.53 -24.35
N LYS A 245 8.28 6.40 -24.76
CA LYS A 245 8.65 6.27 -26.18
C LYS A 245 8.02 5.02 -26.83
N ALA A 246 7.94 3.89 -26.11
CA ALA A 246 7.29 2.67 -26.60
C ALA A 246 5.80 2.90 -26.83
N LYS A 247 5.12 3.53 -25.85
CA LYS A 247 3.71 3.92 -25.94
C LYS A 247 3.45 4.88 -27.11
N LYS A 248 4.33 5.86 -27.36
CA LYS A 248 4.19 6.86 -28.43
C LYS A 248 4.51 6.34 -29.83
N SER A 249 5.35 5.32 -29.95
CA SER A 249 5.77 4.78 -31.26
C SER A 249 4.85 3.66 -31.78
N GLY A 250 3.66 3.48 -31.20
CA GLY A 250 2.67 2.48 -31.66
C GLY A 250 2.38 1.35 -30.68
N LYS A 251 2.89 1.42 -29.43
CA LYS A 251 2.68 0.41 -28.38
C LYS A 251 3.23 -0.99 -28.78
N ASN A 252 2.87 -2.02 -28.02
CA ASN A 252 3.25 -3.43 -28.23
C ASN A 252 4.74 -3.63 -28.57
N LYS A 253 5.63 -3.01 -27.79
CA LYS A 253 7.07 -3.08 -28.04
C LYS A 253 7.88 -2.76 -26.80
N THR A 254 9.16 -3.01 -26.94
CA THR A 254 10.16 -2.70 -25.92
C THR A 254 11.11 -1.63 -26.44
N ILE A 255 11.47 -0.71 -25.56
CA ILE A 255 12.59 0.21 -25.78
C ILE A 255 13.54 0.03 -24.61
N TYR A 256 14.78 -0.28 -24.92
CA TYR A 256 15.87 -0.43 -23.97
C TYR A 256 17.06 0.42 -24.38
#